data_AF-A0A730INN7-F1
#
_entry.id   AF-A0A730INN7-F1
#
_cell.length_a   1.000
_cell.length_b   1.000
_cell.length_c   1.000
_cell.angle_alpha   90.00
_cell.angle_beta   90.00
_cell.angle_gamma   90.00
#
_symmetry.space_group_name_H-M   'P 1'
#
loop_
_entity.id
_entity.type
_entity.pdbx_description
1 polymer ?
#
loop_
_entity_poly.entity_id
_entity_poly.type
_entity_poly.pdbx_seq_one_letter_code
_entity_poly.pdbx_strand_id
1 'polypeptide(L)'
;ITGIHGGLSGLTWNPDSRTLFAVTDHPSSVVELDTEGNVLRVIPSDGDHDFEAIEYLGGNRYALSRERERTLTTHCIDSSTTVLPPATYSLTLDVNRHSDN
;
A
#
# COMPACT_ATOMS: atom_id res chain seq x y z
N ILE A 1 -7.51 -10.51 -10.05
CA ILE A 1 -7.90 -9.32 -10.85
C ILE A 1 -7.03 -9.31 -12.10
N THR A 2 -7.61 -9.15 -13.28
CA THR A 2 -6.86 -9.17 -14.54
C THR A 2 -5.89 -7.98 -14.60
N GLY A 3 -4.62 -8.23 -14.96
CA GLY A 3 -3.60 -7.18 -15.09
C GLY A 3 -2.77 -6.88 -13.84
N ILE A 4 -3.06 -7.55 -12.72
CA ILE A 4 -2.24 -7.49 -11.50
C ILE A 4 -1.35 -8.73 -11.42
N HIS A 5 -0.08 -8.54 -11.08
CA HIS A 5 0.85 -9.61 -10.73
C HIS A 5 1.06 -9.59 -9.20
N GLY A 6 0.98 -10.75 -8.53
CA GLY A 6 1.03 -10.85 -7.07
C GLY A 6 -0.34 -11.04 -6.41
N GLY A 7 -0.34 -11.38 -5.12
CA GLY A 7 -1.56 -11.46 -4.31
C GLY A 7 -1.97 -10.07 -3.84
N LEU A 8 -3.27 -9.77 -3.80
CA LEU A 8 -3.74 -8.58 -3.09
C LEU A 8 -3.78 -8.87 -1.59
N SER A 9 -3.03 -8.12 -0.80
CA SER A 9 -2.94 -8.31 0.66
C SER A 9 -3.76 -7.28 1.45
N GLY A 10 -3.93 -6.06 0.92
CA GLY A 10 -4.67 -4.98 1.59
C GLY A 10 -5.60 -4.20 0.66
N LEU A 11 -6.64 -3.57 1.23
CA LEU A 11 -7.64 -2.79 0.51
C LEU A 11 -8.21 -1.67 1.40
N THR A 12 -8.34 -0.46 0.85
CA THR A 12 -9.01 0.69 1.48
C THR A 12 -9.87 1.44 0.47
N TRP A 13 -10.87 2.18 0.97
CA TRP A 13 -11.70 3.09 0.19
C TRP A 13 -11.15 4.52 0.25
N ASN A 14 -11.03 5.19 -0.90
CA ASN A 14 -10.81 6.62 -0.97
C ASN A 14 -12.15 7.35 -1.29
N PRO A 15 -12.76 8.05 -0.32
CA PRO A 15 -14.02 8.77 -0.55
C PRO A 15 -13.89 9.98 -1.47
N ASP A 16 -12.69 10.55 -1.65
CA ASP A 16 -12.48 11.73 -2.49
C ASP A 16 -12.57 11.38 -3.99
N SER A 17 -11.87 10.32 -4.40
CA SER A 17 -11.87 9.81 -5.78
C SER A 17 -13.01 8.84 -6.06
N ARG A 18 -13.64 8.30 -5.00
CA ARG A 18 -14.62 7.22 -5.06
C ARG A 18 -14.04 5.95 -5.71
N THR A 19 -12.81 5.63 -5.38
CA THR A 19 -12.08 4.45 -5.86
C THR A 19 -11.51 3.64 -4.70
N LEU A 20 -11.20 2.39 -4.97
CA LEU A 20 -10.52 1.49 -4.04
C LEU A 20 -9.01 1.54 -4.29
N PHE A 21 -8.23 1.49 -3.21
CA PHE A 21 -6.78 1.35 -3.27
C PHE A 21 -6.39 0.05 -2.59
N ALA A 22 -5.62 -0.77 -3.28
CA ALA A 22 -5.14 -2.05 -2.82
C ALA A 22 -3.60 -2.09 -2.87
N VAL A 23 -3.00 -3.05 -2.16
CA VAL A 23 -1.57 -3.35 -2.27
C VAL A 23 -1.35 -4.78 -2.72
N THR A 24 -0.31 -4.98 -3.52
CA THR A 24 0.25 -6.30 -3.80
C THR A 24 1.47 -6.57 -2.95
N ASP A 25 1.67 -7.84 -2.60
CA ASP A 25 2.83 -8.31 -1.86
C ASP A 25 4.08 -8.35 -2.76
N HIS A 26 4.01 -9.11 -3.87
CA HIS A 26 5.14 -9.48 -4.71
C HIS A 26 4.74 -9.54 -6.22
N PRO A 27 5.14 -8.57 -7.06
CA PRO A 27 5.91 -7.38 -6.71
C PRO A 27 5.08 -6.39 -5.89
N SER A 28 5.72 -5.73 -4.93
CA SER A 28 5.09 -4.66 -4.17
C SER A 28 4.62 -3.51 -5.07
N SER A 29 3.34 -3.15 -4.97
CA SER A 29 2.72 -2.06 -5.72
C SER A 29 1.44 -1.59 -5.03
N VAL A 30 1.06 -0.34 -5.27
CA VAL A 30 -0.29 0.15 -4.97
C VAL A 30 -1.12 0.06 -6.25
N VAL A 31 -2.33 -0.47 -6.15
CA VAL A 31 -3.27 -0.60 -7.28
C VAL A 31 -4.51 0.20 -6.98
N GLU A 32 -4.90 1.08 -7.91
CA GLU A 32 -6.17 1.77 -7.84
C GLU A 32 -7.20 1.01 -8.69
N LEU A 33 -8.37 0.76 -8.09
CA LEU A 33 -9.48 0.02 -8.68
C LEU A 33 -10.75 0.86 -8.63
N ASP A 34 -11.66 0.65 -9.57
CA ASP A 34 -13.04 1.09 -9.37
C ASP A 34 -13.79 0.14 -8.40
N THR A 35 -15.04 0.47 -8.08
CA THR A 35 -15.87 -0.34 -7.17
C THR A 35 -16.31 -1.68 -7.75
N GLU A 36 -16.11 -1.91 -9.05
CA GLU A 36 -16.39 -3.18 -9.73
C GLU A 36 -15.14 -4.09 -9.75
N GLY A 37 -13.99 -3.57 -9.29
CA GLY A 37 -12.71 -4.29 -9.26
C GLY A 37 -11.93 -4.20 -10.57
N ASN A 38 -12.27 -3.28 -11.47
CA ASN A 38 -11.48 -3.00 -12.66
C ASN A 38 -10.26 -2.16 -12.28
N VAL A 39 -9.10 -2.50 -12.84
CA VAL A 39 -7.85 -1.76 -12.60
C VAL A 39 -7.88 -0.43 -13.34
N LEU A 40 -7.76 0.66 -12.58
CA LEU A 40 -7.63 2.02 -13.11
C LEU A 40 -6.17 2.37 -13.36
N ARG A 41 -5.28 2.03 -12.41
CA ARG A 41 -3.82 2.14 -12.57
C ARG A 41 -3.06 1.29 -11.56
N VAL A 42 -1.80 1.02 -11.89
CA VAL A 42 -0.81 0.37 -11.00
C VAL A 42 0.31 1.37 -10.74
N ILE A 43 0.66 1.53 -9.47
CA ILE A 43 1.68 2.44 -8.95
C ILE A 43 2.79 1.57 -8.33
N PRO A 44 3.85 1.23 -9.08
CA PRO A 44 4.94 0.41 -8.55
C PRO A 44 5.70 1.11 -7.43
N SER A 45 6.22 0.35 -6.48
CA SER A 45 7.23 0.84 -5.54
C SER A 45 8.64 0.80 -6.14
N ASP A 46 9.60 1.41 -5.44
CA ASP A 46 11.02 1.44 -5.85
C ASP A 46 11.77 0.12 -5.57
N GLY A 47 11.13 -0.81 -4.86
CA GLY A 47 11.60 -2.15 -4.60
C GLY A 47 10.52 -3.01 -3.99
N ASP A 48 10.91 -4.20 -3.56
CA ASP A 48 10.01 -5.12 -2.87
C ASP A 48 9.92 -4.76 -1.39
N HIS A 49 8.70 -4.58 -0.90
CA HIS A 49 8.41 -4.02 0.43
C HIS A 49 7.51 -4.90 1.28
N ASP A 50 7.01 -6.01 0.74
CA ASP A 50 6.19 -6.98 1.48
C ASP A 50 4.97 -6.28 2.11
N PHE A 51 4.19 -5.62 1.26
CA PHE A 51 3.04 -4.83 1.70
C PHE A 51 1.86 -5.71 2.08
N GLU A 52 1.38 -5.55 3.31
CA GLU A 52 0.29 -6.38 3.85
C GLU A 52 -1.01 -5.61 4.13
N ALA A 53 -0.94 -4.28 4.22
CA ALA A 53 -2.10 -3.44 4.46
C ALA A 53 -1.93 -2.06 3.84
N ILE A 54 -3.06 -1.45 3.50
CA ILE A 54 -3.17 -0.05 3.09
C ILE A 54 -4.42 0.55 3.71
N GLU A 55 -4.33 1.76 4.25
CA GLU A 55 -5.43 2.50 4.87
C GLU A 55 -5.42 3.96 4.43
N TYR A 56 -6.58 4.50 4.08
CA TYR A 56 -6.72 5.90 3.69
C TYR A 56 -6.81 6.83 4.91
N LEU A 57 -5.98 7.87 4.95
CA LEU A 57 -5.84 8.79 6.08
C LEU A 57 -6.42 10.20 5.83
N GLY A 58 -7.09 10.41 4.69
CA GLY A 58 -7.58 11.75 4.30
C GLY A 58 -6.60 12.53 3.41
N GLY A 59 -7.13 13.23 2.42
CA GLY A 59 -6.38 14.17 1.58
C GLY A 59 -5.20 13.51 0.84
N ASN A 60 -5.49 12.43 0.11
CA ASN A 60 -4.51 11.64 -0.66
C ASN A 60 -3.38 11.02 0.18
N ARG A 61 -3.52 10.93 1.51
CA ARG A 61 -2.54 10.24 2.37
C ARG A 61 -2.98 8.81 2.64
N TYR A 62 -2.02 7.90 2.65
CA TYR A 62 -2.23 6.47 2.89
C TYR A 62 -1.18 5.96 3.88
N ALA A 63 -1.58 5.11 4.83
CA ALA A 63 -0.68 4.29 5.61
C ALA A 63 -0.52 2.93 4.93
N LEU A 64 0.71 2.44 4.79
CA LEU A 64 1.02 1.11 4.30
C LEU A 64 1.77 0.35 5.40
N SER A 65 1.48 -0.93 5.58
CA SER A 65 2.28 -1.81 6.46
C SER A 65 3.26 -2.63 5.64
N ARG A 66 4.49 -2.73 6.14
CA ARG A 66 5.54 -3.59 5.59
C ARG A 66 5.86 -4.67 6.60
N GLU A 67 5.51 -5.92 6.31
CA GLU A 67 5.59 -7.02 7.28
C GLU A 67 7.04 -7.33 7.64
N ARG A 68 7.89 -7.55 6.64
CA ARG A 68 9.31 -7.89 6.85
C ARG A 68 10.07 -6.86 7.69
N GLU A 69 9.85 -5.57 7.44
CA GLU A 69 10.47 -4.48 8.20
C GLU A 69 9.72 -4.11 9.48
N ARG A 70 8.48 -4.62 9.65
CA ARG A 70 7.59 -4.30 10.78
C ARG A 70 7.37 -2.79 10.90
N THR A 71 7.11 -2.14 9.77
CA THR A 71 6.92 -0.69 9.73
C THR A 71 5.54 -0.31 9.23
N LEU A 72 5.03 0.81 9.74
CA LEU A 72 3.94 1.55 9.15
C LEU A 72 4.50 2.82 8.50
N THR A 73 4.31 2.97 7.20
CA THR A 73 4.80 4.13 6.43
C THR A 73 3.64 4.93 5.87
N THR A 74 3.77 6.25 5.83
CA THR A 74 2.73 7.11 5.23
C THR A 74 3.18 7.69 3.91
N HIS A 75 2.33 7.62 2.89
CA HIS A 75 2.61 8.09 1.54
C HIS A 75 1.51 9.04 1.05
N CYS A 76 1.89 10.05 0.28
CA CYS A 76 0.94 10.89 -0.45
C CYS A 76 0.77 10.33 -1.86
N ILE A 77 -0.42 9.86 -2.21
CA ILE A 77 -0.72 9.26 -3.52
C ILE A 77 -1.87 10.04 -4.14
N ASP A 78 -1.56 10.89 -5.10
CA ASP A 78 -2.54 11.69 -5.85
C ASP A 78 -2.71 11.18 -7.29
N SER A 79 -3.53 11.87 -8.10
CA SER A 79 -3.79 11.50 -9.49
C SER A 79 -2.57 11.59 -10.41
N SER A 80 -1.52 12.31 -10.02
CA SER A 80 -0.28 12.45 -10.79
C SER A 80 0.78 11.40 -10.42
N THR A 81 0.56 10.67 -9.32
CA THR A 81 1.51 9.67 -8.82
C THR A 81 1.60 8.47 -9.76
N THR A 82 2.81 8.22 -10.28
CA THR A 82 3.10 7.09 -11.20
C THR A 82 4.07 6.07 -10.61
N VAL A 83 4.78 6.43 -9.53
CA VAL A 83 5.65 5.56 -8.72
C VAL A 83 5.39 5.94 -7.27
N LEU A 84 5.39 4.96 -6.37
CA LEU A 84 5.13 5.20 -4.95
C LEU A 84 6.18 6.20 -4.41
N PRO A 85 5.76 7.36 -3.90
CA PRO A 85 6.72 8.33 -3.39
C PRO A 85 7.32 7.84 -2.07
N PRO A 86 8.47 8.39 -1.65
CA PRO A 86 9.07 8.07 -0.37
C PRO A 86 8.11 8.28 0.81
N ALA A 87 8.27 7.49 1.86
CA ALA A 87 7.49 7.63 3.07
C ALA A 87 7.73 9.01 3.72
N THR A 88 6.66 9.71 4.07
CA THR A 88 6.72 10.97 4.84
C THR A 88 7.00 10.70 6.31
N TYR A 89 6.35 9.69 6.87
CA TYR A 89 6.56 9.21 8.23
C TYR A 89 6.76 7.70 8.20
N SER A 90 7.55 7.19 9.14
CA SER A 90 7.75 5.77 9.37
C SER A 90 7.71 5.49 10.87
N LEU A 91 6.93 4.49 11.26
CA LEU A 91 6.87 3.96 12.61
C LEU A 91 7.31 2.50 12.56
N THR A 92 8.37 2.15 13.29
CA THR A 92 8.78 0.76 13.49
C THR A 92 8.09 0.18 14.70
N LEU A 93 7.47 -0.99 14.54
CA LEU A 93 6.82 -1.74 15.60
C LEU A 93 7.80 -2.78 16.13
N ASP A 94 8.43 -2.48 17.27
CA ASP A 94 9.20 -3.46 18.03
C ASP A 94 8.34 -4.01 19.16
N VAL A 95 7.56 -5.05 18.86
CA VAL A 95 6.78 -5.78 19.88
C VAL A 95 7.63 -6.93 20.36
N ASN A 96 8.05 -6.86 21.63
CA ASN A 96 8.78 -7.89 22.40
C ASN A 96 9.34 -9.04 21.54
N ARG A 97 10.61 -8.93 21.14
CA ARG A 97 11.40 -10.08 20.72
C ARG A 97 11.50 -11.04 21.92
N HIS A 98 10.55 -11.95 22.07
CA HIS A 98 10.86 -13.18 22.76
C HIS A 98 11.84 -13.89 21.84
N SER A 99 13.12 -13.80 22.19
CA SER A 99 14.15 -14.63 21.61
C SER A 99 13.72 -16.07 21.87
N ASP A 100 13.22 -16.75 20.84
CA ASP A 100 13.24 -18.20 20.85
C ASP A 100 14.71 -18.59 20.85
N ASN A 101 15.18 -18.94 22.04
CA ASN A 101 16.51 -19.47 22.32
C ASN A 101 16.56 -20.95 21.93
#